data_AF-A0A3N5RYU9-F1
#
_entry.id   AF-A0A3N5RYU9-F1
#
_cell.length_a   1.000
_cell.length_b   1.000
_cell.length_c   1.000
_cell.angle_alpha   90.00
_cell.angle_beta   90.00
_cell.angle_gamma   90.00
#
_symmetry.space_group_name_H-M   'P 1'
#
loop_
_entity.id
_entity.type
_entity.pdbx_description
1 polymer ?
#
loop_
_entity_poly.entity_id
_entity_poly.type
_entity_poly.pdbx_seq_one_letter_code
_entity_poly.pdbx_strand_id
1 'polypeptide(L)'
;MRYDCIIIGGGLSGLTCGIRLAEKGARCAVISTGMSALHFSSGSIDLFGNEGEGKIVFRPFEFLENFIGSNPLHPYARCGSSRVREALFYFRDQLDLEDIDLYNNDDANHFHVTTLGTLKPTFFSQRSVFNEKIRLAFEKKSKIAALNFEGYRDFYPELAVINLKRNVLFRNIEISSGKILYPDYGDPQRNPFEYRSIDIARIF
;
A
#
# COMPACT_ATOMS: atom_id res chain seq x y z
N MET A 1 24.21 -15.24 24.45
CA MET A 1 23.50 -13.94 24.48
C MET A 1 22.23 -14.09 25.29
N ARG A 2 21.83 -13.09 26.09
CA ARG A 2 20.59 -13.09 26.89
C ARG A 2 19.67 -12.00 26.35
N TYR A 3 18.51 -12.39 25.84
CA TYR A 3 17.48 -11.49 25.30
C TYR A 3 16.31 -11.43 26.27
N ASP A 4 15.65 -10.28 26.32
CA ASP A 4 14.43 -10.06 27.10
C ASP A 4 13.19 -10.49 26.29
N CYS A 5 13.27 -10.43 24.94
CA CYS A 5 12.22 -10.86 24.03
C CYS A 5 12.79 -11.51 22.76
N ILE A 6 12.09 -12.52 22.24
CA ILE A 6 12.36 -13.12 20.93
C ILE A 6 11.12 -12.91 20.06
N ILE A 7 11.31 -12.28 18.90
CA ILE A 7 10.28 -12.03 17.89
C ILE A 7 10.47 -13.05 16.77
N ILE A 8 9.43 -13.80 16.45
CA ILE A 8 9.44 -14.78 15.35
C ILE A 8 8.70 -14.18 14.15
N GLY A 9 9.46 -13.82 13.11
CA GLY A 9 8.98 -13.26 11.84
C GLY A 9 9.52 -11.85 11.57
N GLY A 10 10.21 -11.69 10.44
CA GLY A 10 10.76 -10.41 9.94
C GLY A 10 9.79 -9.60 9.07
N GLY A 11 8.48 -9.71 9.31
CA GLY A 11 7.47 -8.89 8.65
C GLY A 11 7.33 -7.50 9.29
N LEU A 12 6.50 -6.63 8.71
CA LEU A 12 6.28 -5.26 9.22
C LEU A 12 5.90 -5.24 10.70
N SER A 13 4.99 -6.12 11.15
CA SER A 13 4.58 -6.19 12.54
C SER A 13 5.73 -6.59 13.47
N GLY A 14 6.53 -7.59 13.09
CA GLY A 14 7.67 -8.06 13.87
C GLY A 14 8.79 -7.02 13.96
N LEU A 15 9.13 -6.38 12.84
CA LEU A 15 10.13 -5.31 12.81
C LEU A 15 9.67 -4.07 13.60
N THR A 16 8.41 -3.65 13.43
CA THR A 16 7.82 -2.53 14.20
C THR A 16 7.82 -2.83 15.70
N CYS A 17 7.51 -4.06 16.09
CA CYS A 17 7.59 -4.53 17.48
C CYS A 17 9.02 -4.46 18.02
N GLY A 18 10.00 -4.94 17.23
CA GLY A 18 11.42 -4.89 17.59
C GLY A 18 11.92 -3.47 17.82
N ILE A 19 11.58 -2.54 16.92
CA ILE A 19 11.90 -1.12 17.08
C ILE A 19 11.30 -0.59 18.39
N ARG A 20 10.01 -0.81 18.63
CA ARG A 20 9.33 -0.32 19.84
C ARG A 20 9.94 -0.88 21.13
N LEU A 21 10.32 -2.15 21.13
CA LEU A 21 10.98 -2.79 22.28
C LEU A 21 12.39 -2.22 22.50
N ALA A 22 13.15 -2.01 21.43
CA ALA A 22 14.49 -1.43 21.49
C ALA A 22 14.47 0.02 22.01
N GLU A 23 13.51 0.84 21.56
CA GLU A 23 13.28 2.20 22.09
C GLU A 23 13.01 2.22 23.60
N LYS A 24 12.44 1.14 24.14
CA LYS A 24 12.20 0.96 25.58
C LYS A 24 13.37 0.30 26.32
N GLY A 25 14.50 0.11 25.66
CA GLY A 25 15.72 -0.47 26.22
C GLY A 25 15.71 -2.00 26.36
N ALA A 26 14.72 -2.69 25.80
CA ALA A 26 14.68 -4.15 25.82
C ALA A 26 15.65 -4.74 24.80
N ARG A 27 16.38 -5.80 25.19
CA ARG A 27 17.22 -6.57 24.27
C ARG A 27 16.34 -7.57 23.53
N CYS A 28 15.98 -7.28 22.30
CA CYS A 28 15.19 -8.17 21.46
C CYS A 28 16.04 -8.86 20.39
N ALA A 29 15.67 -10.10 20.04
CA ALA A 29 16.16 -10.79 18.84
C ALA A 29 15.00 -11.01 17.87
N VAL A 30 15.16 -10.63 16.60
CA VAL A 30 14.22 -10.98 15.53
C VAL A 30 14.77 -12.21 14.81
N ILE A 31 13.99 -13.29 14.81
CA ILE A 31 14.30 -14.53 14.10
C ILE A 31 13.35 -14.61 12.91
N SER A 32 13.90 -14.67 11.70
CA SER A 32 13.12 -14.80 10.47
C SER A 32 13.79 -15.80 9.54
N THR A 33 12.96 -16.47 8.72
CA THR A 33 13.42 -17.31 7.62
C THR A 33 12.91 -16.72 6.31
N GLY A 34 13.78 -16.63 5.30
CA GLY A 34 13.45 -16.05 4.00
C GLY A 34 13.38 -14.52 3.98
N MET A 35 13.03 -13.98 2.81
CA MET A 35 12.81 -12.55 2.58
C MET A 35 11.37 -12.17 2.98
N SER A 36 11.18 -10.93 3.42
CA SER A 36 9.85 -10.39 3.71
C SER A 36 9.00 -10.28 2.43
N ALA A 37 7.68 -10.43 2.56
CA ALA A 37 6.71 -10.23 1.46
C ALA A 37 6.58 -8.76 1.01
N LEU A 38 7.38 -7.86 1.59
CA LEU A 38 7.41 -6.44 1.25
C LEU A 38 7.67 -6.17 -0.23
N HIS A 39 8.40 -7.05 -0.93
CA HIS A 39 8.63 -6.93 -2.38
C HIS A 39 7.35 -7.06 -3.23
N PHE A 40 6.27 -7.61 -2.67
CA PHE A 40 4.95 -7.70 -3.29
C PHE A 40 3.94 -6.75 -2.64
N SER A 41 4.38 -5.89 -1.72
CA SER A 41 3.52 -4.90 -1.09
C SER A 41 3.14 -3.82 -2.09
N SER A 42 1.90 -3.33 -1.99
CA SER A 42 1.45 -2.17 -2.77
C SER A 42 2.04 -0.85 -2.28
N GLY A 43 2.83 -0.87 -1.19
CA GLY A 43 3.32 0.34 -0.51
C GLY A 43 2.24 1.09 0.26
N SER A 44 1.07 0.47 0.46
CA SER A 44 -0.08 1.07 1.13
C SER A 44 -0.50 0.23 2.34
N ILE A 45 -1.05 0.88 3.37
CA ILE A 45 -1.53 0.25 4.60
C ILE A 45 -3.05 0.40 4.66
N ASP A 46 -3.77 -0.72 4.64
CA ASP A 46 -5.23 -0.74 4.66
C ASP A 46 -5.79 -0.72 6.09
N LEU A 47 -6.90 -0.01 6.29
CA LEU A 47 -7.72 -0.09 7.50
C LEU A 47 -9.19 -0.10 7.09
N PHE A 48 -9.91 -1.18 7.38
CA PHE A 48 -11.34 -1.37 7.05
C PHE A 48 -11.77 -0.71 5.75
N GLY A 49 -11.43 -1.30 4.61
CA GLY A 49 -11.79 -0.73 3.31
C GLY A 49 -13.25 -0.97 2.90
N ASN A 50 -13.87 -2.05 3.41
CA ASN A 50 -15.22 -2.46 3.04
C ASN A 50 -15.97 -3.06 4.23
N GLU A 51 -17.30 -2.88 4.29
CA GLU A 51 -18.18 -3.40 5.35
C GLU A 51 -18.90 -4.71 4.99
N GLY A 52 -18.45 -5.41 3.94
CA GLY A 52 -19.17 -6.52 3.32
C GLY A 52 -19.97 -6.06 2.10
N GLU A 53 -20.33 -7.00 1.21
CA GLU A 53 -21.11 -6.75 -0.03
C GLU A 53 -20.56 -5.65 -0.95
N GLY A 54 -19.27 -5.31 -0.82
CA GLY A 54 -18.60 -4.28 -1.63
C GLY A 54 -18.91 -2.84 -1.24
N LYS A 55 -19.58 -2.59 -0.10
CA LYS A 55 -19.79 -1.21 0.37
C LYS A 55 -18.50 -0.66 0.98
N ILE A 56 -18.05 0.46 0.42
CA ILE A 56 -16.80 1.13 0.79
C ILE A 56 -16.95 1.83 2.14
N VAL A 57 -15.92 1.68 2.97
CA VAL A 57 -15.79 2.40 4.25
C VAL A 57 -14.82 3.57 4.05
N PHE A 58 -15.34 4.79 4.10
CA PHE A 58 -14.56 6.01 3.93
C PHE A 58 -13.94 6.50 5.23
N ARG A 59 -14.62 6.31 6.37
CA ARG A 59 -14.17 6.72 7.71
C ARG A 59 -13.84 5.49 8.54
N PRO A 60 -12.63 4.91 8.39
CA PRO A 60 -12.32 3.60 8.95
C PRO A 60 -12.29 3.57 10.48
N PHE A 61 -11.94 4.67 11.17
CA PHE A 61 -11.99 4.72 12.63
C PHE A 61 -13.42 4.79 13.17
N GLU A 62 -14.32 5.55 12.53
CA GLU A 62 -15.74 5.55 12.89
C GLU A 62 -16.35 4.16 12.69
N PHE A 63 -16.00 3.50 11.58
CA PHE A 63 -16.43 2.12 11.35
C PHE A 63 -15.85 1.16 12.39
N LEU A 64 -14.56 1.28 12.73
CA LEU A 64 -13.90 0.45 13.71
C LEU A 64 -14.57 0.54 15.10
N GLU A 65 -14.94 1.74 15.55
CA GLU A 65 -15.65 1.93 16.84
C GLU A 65 -16.99 1.16 16.87
N ASN A 66 -17.79 1.30 15.81
CA ASN A 66 -19.06 0.56 15.69
C ASN A 66 -18.80 -0.96 15.62
N PHE A 67 -17.81 -1.36 14.83
CA PHE A 67 -17.46 -2.76 14.61
C PHE A 67 -17.05 -3.45 15.91
N ILE A 68 -16.20 -2.84 16.74
CA ILE A 68 -15.77 -3.45 18.01
C ILE A 68 -16.92 -3.53 19.02
N GLY A 69 -17.86 -2.57 19.01
CA GLY A 69 -19.06 -2.60 19.84
C GLY A 69 -19.97 -3.80 19.52
N SER A 70 -20.11 -4.14 18.23
CA SER A 70 -20.89 -5.29 17.78
C SER A 70 -20.12 -6.62 17.77
N ASN A 71 -18.78 -6.58 17.85
CA ASN A 71 -17.92 -7.77 17.77
C ASN A 71 -16.93 -7.85 18.95
N PRO A 72 -17.42 -8.05 20.19
CA PRO A 72 -16.60 -7.94 21.41
C PRO A 72 -15.50 -9.01 21.51
N LEU A 73 -15.63 -10.13 20.78
CA LEU A 73 -14.63 -11.20 20.74
C LEU A 73 -13.54 -10.98 19.68
N HIS A 74 -13.70 -9.97 18.80
CA HIS A 74 -12.72 -9.70 17.76
C HIS A 74 -11.41 -9.16 18.35
N PRO A 75 -10.22 -9.51 17.79
CA PRO A 75 -8.94 -9.00 18.29
C PRO A 75 -8.86 -7.48 18.43
N TYR A 76 -9.42 -6.74 17.47
CA TYR A 76 -9.51 -5.27 17.56
C TYR A 76 -10.38 -4.77 18.72
N ALA A 77 -11.41 -5.51 19.16
CA ALA A 77 -12.17 -5.13 20.36
C ALA A 77 -11.32 -5.28 21.62
N ARG A 78 -10.40 -6.26 21.68
CA ARG A 78 -9.43 -6.41 22.78
C ARG A 78 -8.35 -5.33 22.78
N CYS A 79 -7.93 -4.87 21.59
CA CYS A 79 -6.99 -3.76 21.45
C CYS A 79 -7.66 -2.43 21.81
N GLY A 80 -8.89 -2.21 21.34
CA GLY A 80 -9.56 -0.92 21.34
C GLY A 80 -9.09 -0.05 20.18
N SER A 81 -10.01 0.75 19.64
CA SER A 81 -9.79 1.64 18.50
C SER A 81 -8.65 2.64 18.74
N SER A 82 -8.56 3.23 19.94
CA SER A 82 -7.48 4.14 20.33
C SER A 82 -6.08 3.51 20.17
N ARG A 83 -5.88 2.26 20.62
CA ARG A 83 -4.58 1.58 20.47
C ARG A 83 -4.28 1.20 19.01
N VAL A 84 -5.30 0.85 18.23
CA VAL A 84 -5.13 0.60 16.80
C VAL A 84 -4.65 1.86 16.10
N ARG A 85 -5.26 3.02 16.42
CA ARG A 85 -4.84 4.32 15.92
C ARG A 85 -3.41 4.64 16.33
N GLU A 86 -3.09 4.53 17.62
CA GLU A 86 -1.72 4.78 18.12
C GLU A 86 -0.68 3.92 17.39
N ALA A 87 -0.96 2.63 17.19
CA ALA A 87 -0.03 1.72 16.51
C ALA A 87 0.17 2.08 15.03
N LEU A 88 -0.90 2.45 14.32
CA LEU A 88 -0.81 2.88 12.91
C LEU A 88 0.00 4.16 12.75
N PHE A 89 -0.26 5.17 13.59
CA PHE A 89 0.47 6.44 13.52
C PHE A 89 1.91 6.28 13.98
N TYR A 90 2.18 5.49 15.02
CA TYR A 90 3.55 5.14 15.39
C TYR A 90 4.30 4.50 14.22
N PHE A 91 3.69 3.54 13.52
CA PHE A 91 4.32 2.92 12.35
C PHE A 91 4.60 3.94 11.24
N ARG A 92 3.65 4.83 10.94
CA ARG A 92 3.83 5.92 9.96
C ARG A 92 4.99 6.83 10.36
N ASP A 93 5.08 7.22 11.63
CA ASP A 93 6.11 8.11 12.13
C ASP A 93 7.51 7.45 12.11
N GLN A 94 7.60 6.14 12.37
CA GLN A 94 8.86 5.41 12.23
C GLN A 94 9.37 5.37 10.79
N LEU A 95 8.47 5.31 9.81
CA LEU A 95 8.84 5.39 8.39
C LEU A 95 9.24 6.81 7.98
N ASP A 96 8.60 7.82 8.55
CA ASP A 96 8.91 9.24 8.32
C ASP A 96 10.34 9.60 8.76
N LEU A 97 10.85 8.95 9.82
CA LEU A 97 12.25 9.10 10.27
C LEU A 97 13.29 8.66 9.21
N GLU A 98 12.88 7.80 8.28
CA GLU A 98 13.70 7.28 7.18
C GLU A 98 13.28 7.86 5.82
N ASP A 99 12.61 9.02 5.83
CA ASP A 99 12.09 9.74 4.65
C ASP A 99 11.10 8.92 3.80
N ILE A 100 10.44 7.92 4.39
CA ILE A 100 9.40 7.12 3.73
C ILE A 100 8.03 7.70 4.08
N ASP A 101 7.59 8.67 3.27
CA ASP A 101 6.31 9.35 3.46
C ASP A 101 5.11 8.43 3.18
N LEU A 102 4.29 8.25 4.21
CA LEU A 102 2.96 7.66 4.14
C LEU A 102 1.90 8.75 4.31
N TYR A 103 1.21 9.05 3.21
CA TYR A 103 0.18 10.06 3.13
C TYR A 103 -1.07 9.64 3.92
N ASN A 104 -1.54 10.54 4.80
CA ASN A 104 -2.84 10.45 5.48
C ASN A 104 -3.84 11.41 4.84
N ASN A 105 -5.02 10.90 4.48
CA ASN A 105 -6.10 11.69 3.87
C ASN A 105 -7.14 12.11 4.93
N ASP A 106 -6.71 12.91 5.90
CA ASP A 106 -7.56 13.41 7.01
C ASP A 106 -8.36 12.30 7.72
N ASP A 107 -7.67 11.20 8.05
CA ASP A 107 -8.23 9.99 8.67
C ASP A 107 -9.34 9.31 7.85
N ALA A 108 -9.45 9.62 6.55
CA ALA A 108 -10.32 8.93 5.62
C ALA A 108 -9.53 7.96 4.73
N ASN A 109 -10.14 6.85 4.36
CA ASN A 109 -9.61 6.01 3.29
C ASN A 109 -9.62 6.78 1.96
N HIS A 110 -8.51 6.69 1.21
CA HIS A 110 -8.43 7.01 -0.21
C HIS A 110 -8.39 5.71 -1.03
N PHE A 111 -8.06 5.80 -2.32
CA PHE A 111 -8.02 4.63 -3.22
C PHE A 111 -6.64 4.39 -3.81
N HIS A 112 -6.22 3.13 -3.80
CA HIS A 112 -5.14 2.61 -4.62
C HIS A 112 -5.74 2.00 -5.91
N VAL A 113 -5.28 2.45 -7.07
CA VAL A 113 -5.64 1.86 -8.37
C VAL A 113 -4.81 0.60 -8.59
N THR A 114 -5.44 -0.56 -8.66
CA THR A 114 -4.74 -1.84 -8.87
C THR A 114 -4.31 -2.01 -10.32
N THR A 115 -3.37 -2.92 -10.57
CA THR A 115 -2.94 -3.30 -11.93
C THR A 115 -4.05 -3.91 -12.78
N LEU A 116 -5.11 -4.42 -12.15
CA LEU A 116 -6.31 -4.92 -12.84
C LEU A 116 -7.32 -3.81 -13.15
N GLY A 117 -7.03 -2.56 -12.80
CA GLY A 117 -7.93 -1.43 -13.01
C GLY A 117 -9.12 -1.41 -12.05
N THR A 118 -8.93 -1.93 -10.83
CA THR A 118 -9.92 -1.82 -9.74
C THR A 118 -9.46 -0.82 -8.69
N LEU A 119 -10.36 -0.42 -7.79
CA LEU A 119 -10.03 0.46 -6.68
C LEU A 119 -10.00 -0.34 -5.39
N LYS A 120 -8.90 -0.19 -4.65
CA LYS A 120 -8.76 -0.72 -3.31
C LYS A 120 -8.81 0.44 -2.31
N PRO A 121 -9.81 0.50 -1.41
CA PRO A 121 -9.82 1.49 -0.35
C PRO A 121 -8.67 1.24 0.61
N THR A 122 -7.91 2.27 0.93
CA THR A 122 -6.67 2.17 1.70
C THR A 122 -6.46 3.41 2.56
N PHE A 123 -5.81 3.25 3.71
CA PHE A 123 -5.72 4.28 4.74
C PHE A 123 -4.45 5.12 4.62
N PHE A 124 -3.29 4.48 4.50
CA PHE A 124 -2.03 5.15 4.18
C PHE A 124 -1.49 4.68 2.84
N SER A 125 -0.89 5.59 2.08
CA SER A 125 -0.18 5.25 0.84
C SER A 125 1.09 6.05 0.70
N GLN A 126 2.07 5.49 0.01
CA GLN A 126 3.19 6.28 -0.49
C GLN A 126 2.71 7.47 -1.34
N ARG A 127 3.48 8.56 -1.31
CA ARG A 127 3.19 9.80 -2.04
C ARG A 127 2.95 9.58 -3.55
N SER A 128 3.57 8.59 -4.17
CA SER A 128 3.36 8.26 -5.59
C SER A 128 1.97 7.71 -5.90
N VAL A 129 1.28 7.13 -4.91
CA VAL A 129 -0.04 6.52 -5.06
C VAL A 129 -1.15 7.53 -4.77
N PHE A 130 -1.02 8.31 -3.69
CA PHE A 130 -2.01 9.32 -3.33
C PHE A 130 -1.34 10.53 -2.67
N ASN A 131 -1.78 11.72 -3.07
CA ASN A 131 -1.37 13.00 -2.51
C ASN A 131 -2.33 14.11 -2.98
N GLU A 132 -2.15 15.34 -2.49
CA GLU A 132 -2.94 16.51 -2.89
C GLU A 132 -2.99 16.79 -4.40
N LYS A 133 -1.88 16.59 -5.12
CA LYS A 133 -1.85 16.79 -6.58
C LYS A 133 -2.72 15.75 -7.29
N ILE A 134 -2.69 14.50 -6.82
CA ILE A 134 -3.53 13.43 -7.35
C ILE A 134 -5.00 13.72 -7.04
N ARG A 135 -5.34 14.13 -5.81
CA ARG A 135 -6.69 14.56 -5.44
C ARG A 135 -7.21 15.66 -6.36
N LEU A 136 -6.44 16.73 -6.53
CA LEU A 136 -6.78 17.85 -7.40
C LEU A 136 -6.91 17.43 -8.88
N ALA A 137 -6.05 16.51 -9.34
CA ALA A 137 -6.12 15.99 -10.70
C ALA A 137 -7.44 15.25 -10.95
N PHE A 138 -7.92 14.47 -9.98
CA PHE A 138 -9.22 13.80 -10.02
C PHE A 138 -10.39 14.79 -10.00
N GLU A 139 -10.37 15.78 -9.12
CA GLU A 139 -11.41 16.83 -9.05
C GLU A 139 -11.56 17.57 -10.39
N LYS A 140 -10.43 17.86 -11.04
CA LYS A 140 -10.38 18.51 -12.36
C LYS A 140 -10.68 17.56 -13.53
N LYS A 141 -10.91 16.27 -13.28
CA LYS A 141 -11.07 15.22 -14.30
C LYS A 141 -9.92 15.24 -15.33
N SER A 142 -8.70 15.42 -14.82
CA SER A 142 -7.50 15.47 -15.64
C SER A 142 -7.32 14.19 -16.44
N LYS A 143 -6.76 14.29 -17.64
CA LYS A 143 -6.48 13.13 -18.50
C LYS A 143 -5.50 12.18 -17.79
N ILE A 144 -5.75 10.88 -17.90
CA ILE A 144 -4.91 9.83 -17.31
C ILE A 144 -4.23 9.04 -18.43
N ALA A 145 -2.93 8.77 -18.28
CA ALA A 145 -2.21 7.85 -19.13
C ALA A 145 -1.86 6.57 -18.34
N ALA A 146 -2.37 5.43 -18.79
CA ALA A 146 -1.98 4.12 -18.30
C ALA A 146 -0.85 3.59 -19.20
N LEU A 147 0.37 3.57 -18.71
CA LEU A 147 1.55 3.25 -19.50
C LEU A 147 2.22 1.98 -18.99
N ASN A 148 2.69 1.15 -19.91
CA ASN A 148 3.56 0.01 -19.60
C ASN A 148 4.92 0.19 -20.28
N PHE A 149 5.94 -0.54 -19.85
CA PHE A 149 7.19 -0.65 -20.58
C PHE A 149 7.10 -1.73 -21.65
N GLU A 150 7.68 -1.49 -22.82
CA GLU A 150 7.77 -2.51 -23.87
C GLU A 150 8.48 -3.76 -23.32
N GLY A 151 7.91 -4.95 -23.56
CA GLY A 151 8.42 -6.22 -23.04
C GLY A 151 8.02 -6.58 -21.60
N TYR A 152 7.48 -5.64 -20.81
CA TYR A 152 7.02 -5.91 -19.44
C TYR A 152 5.69 -6.66 -19.45
N ARG A 153 5.64 -7.85 -18.83
CA ARG A 153 4.51 -8.78 -18.97
C ARG A 153 3.48 -8.69 -17.85
N ASP A 154 3.84 -8.09 -16.71
CA ASP A 154 3.03 -8.15 -15.49
C ASP A 154 1.96 -7.04 -15.42
N PHE A 155 1.92 -6.13 -16.40
CA PHE A 155 0.89 -5.09 -16.49
C PHE A 155 0.35 -4.95 -17.92
N TYR A 156 -0.97 -4.99 -18.06
CA TYR A 156 -1.67 -4.77 -19.34
C TYR A 156 -2.54 -3.51 -19.23
N PRO A 157 -2.05 -2.34 -19.70
CA PRO A 157 -2.75 -1.07 -19.57
C PRO A 157 -4.15 -1.09 -20.16
N GLU A 158 -4.34 -1.72 -21.31
CA GLU A 158 -5.62 -1.77 -22.02
C GLU A 158 -6.69 -2.44 -21.16
N LEU A 159 -6.34 -3.57 -20.52
CA LEU A 159 -7.25 -4.29 -19.61
C LEU A 159 -7.56 -3.46 -18.37
N ALA A 160 -6.53 -2.84 -17.78
CA ALA A 160 -6.71 -1.96 -16.62
C ALA A 160 -7.63 -0.78 -16.95
N VAL A 161 -7.46 -0.15 -18.11
CA VAL A 161 -8.30 0.96 -18.57
C VAL A 161 -9.75 0.51 -18.80
N ILE A 162 -9.97 -0.67 -19.40
CA ILE A 162 -11.31 -1.23 -19.59
C ILE A 162 -12.01 -1.40 -18.24
N ASN A 163 -11.33 -1.96 -17.24
CA ASN A 163 -11.90 -2.16 -15.92
C ASN A 163 -12.11 -0.85 -15.17
N LEU A 164 -11.15 0.09 -15.23
CA LEU A 164 -11.28 1.40 -14.61
C LEU A 164 -12.52 2.14 -15.11
N LYS A 165 -12.75 2.16 -16.43
CA LYS A 165 -13.91 2.84 -17.03
C LYS A 165 -15.27 2.26 -16.60
N ARG A 166 -15.32 1.04 -16.05
CA ARG A 166 -16.55 0.49 -15.45
C ARG A 166 -16.89 1.22 -14.14
N ASN A 167 -15.89 1.70 -13.41
CA ASN A 167 -16.06 2.45 -12.18
C ASN A 167 -16.62 3.85 -12.45
N VAL A 168 -17.62 4.26 -11.65
CA VAL A 168 -18.29 5.56 -11.76
C VAL A 168 -17.33 6.75 -11.66
N LEU A 169 -16.26 6.64 -10.87
CA LEU A 169 -15.27 7.71 -10.68
C LEU A 169 -14.43 7.98 -11.94
N PHE A 170 -14.29 6.99 -12.82
CA PHE A 170 -13.39 7.05 -13.98
C PHE A 170 -14.14 7.09 -15.32
N ARG A 171 -15.43 6.73 -15.35
CA ARG A 171 -16.22 6.63 -16.59
C ARG A 171 -16.17 7.89 -17.46
N ASN A 172 -16.11 9.05 -16.83
CA ASN A 172 -16.11 10.36 -17.50
C ASN A 172 -14.73 11.03 -17.55
N ILE A 173 -13.66 10.29 -17.26
CA ILE A 173 -12.27 10.76 -17.36
C ILE A 173 -11.69 10.22 -18.68
N GLU A 174 -10.98 11.07 -19.41
CA GLU A 174 -10.24 10.62 -20.59
C GLU A 174 -9.02 9.81 -20.13
N ILE A 175 -9.00 8.52 -20.50
CA ILE A 175 -7.90 7.61 -20.17
C ILE A 175 -7.35 7.03 -21.46
N SER A 176 -6.08 7.31 -21.75
CA SER A 176 -5.30 6.70 -22.83
C SER A 176 -4.43 5.58 -22.28
N SER A 177 -4.21 4.53 -23.08
CA SER A 177 -3.21 3.50 -22.80
C SER A 177 -2.06 3.61 -23.80
N GLY A 178 -0.88 3.14 -23.41
CA GLY A 178 0.26 3.13 -24.30
C GLY A 178 1.45 2.37 -23.71
N LYS A 179 2.52 2.33 -24.49
CA LYS A 179 3.79 1.76 -24.08
C LYS A 179 4.90 2.80 -24.17
N ILE A 180 5.85 2.72 -23.26
CA ILE A 180 7.08 3.50 -23.30
C ILE A 180 8.22 2.55 -23.64
N LEU A 181 9.04 2.95 -24.61
CA LEU A 181 10.33 2.33 -24.86
C LEU A 181 11.31 2.83 -23.79
N TYR A 182 11.93 1.91 -23.06
CA TYR A 182 12.97 2.29 -22.12
C TYR A 182 14.27 2.57 -22.88
N PRO A 183 14.97 3.69 -22.57
CA PRO A 183 16.06 4.18 -23.43
C PRO A 183 17.36 3.36 -23.40
N ASP A 184 17.60 2.47 -22.42
CA ASP A 184 18.83 1.68 -22.38
C ASP A 184 18.67 0.38 -21.58
N TYR A 185 18.69 -0.78 -22.24
CA TYR A 185 18.58 -2.10 -21.59
C TYR A 185 19.44 -3.19 -22.25
N GLY A 186 20.61 -2.83 -22.81
CA GLY A 186 21.50 -3.83 -23.42
C GLY A 186 20.78 -4.74 -24.42
N ASP A 187 21.20 -6.01 -24.52
CA ASP A 187 20.57 -7.00 -25.40
C ASP A 187 19.38 -7.71 -24.72
N PRO A 188 18.11 -7.45 -25.11
CA PRO A 188 16.93 -8.10 -24.54
C PRO A 188 16.87 -9.62 -24.76
N GLN A 189 17.70 -10.18 -25.66
CA GLN A 189 17.83 -11.64 -25.80
C GLN A 189 18.66 -12.26 -24.68
N ARG A 190 19.51 -11.47 -24.01
CA ARG A 190 20.39 -11.96 -22.95
C ARG A 190 19.59 -12.37 -21.71
N ASN A 191 18.59 -11.57 -21.32
CA ASN A 191 17.82 -11.75 -20.09
C ASN A 191 16.29 -11.60 -20.32
N PRO A 192 15.66 -12.52 -21.09
CA PRO A 192 14.26 -12.41 -21.52
C PRO A 192 13.21 -12.50 -20.38
N PHE A 193 13.65 -12.70 -19.13
CA PHE A 193 12.80 -12.87 -17.95
C PHE A 193 13.15 -11.93 -16.78
N GLU A 194 14.13 -11.03 -16.92
CA GLU A 194 14.55 -10.08 -15.87
C GLU A 194 13.74 -8.78 -15.83
N TYR A 195 12.63 -8.72 -16.56
CA TYR A 195 11.75 -7.55 -16.59
C TYR A 195 10.68 -7.66 -15.50
N ARG A 196 11.07 -7.73 -14.21
CA ARG A 196 10.17 -7.56 -13.07
C ARG A 196 10.27 -6.13 -12.55
N SER A 197 9.20 -5.65 -11.91
CA SER A 197 9.14 -4.30 -11.32
C SER A 197 10.31 -4.02 -10.37
N ILE A 198 10.78 -5.03 -9.64
CA ILE A 198 11.90 -4.89 -8.70
C ILE A 198 13.25 -4.72 -9.39
N ASP A 199 13.45 -5.35 -10.55
CA ASP A 199 14.68 -5.24 -11.32
C ASP A 199 14.76 -3.84 -11.96
N ILE A 200 13.63 -3.35 -12.48
CA ILE A 200 13.50 -1.98 -13.00
C ILE A 200 13.70 -0.95 -11.87
N ALA A 201 13.13 -1.18 -10.68
CA ALA A 201 13.21 -0.23 -9.57
C ALA A 201 14.63 -0.04 -9.03
N ARG A 202 15.53 -1.04 -9.15
CA ARG A 202 16.93 -0.93 -8.69
C ARG A 202 17.82 -0.06 -9.59
N ILE A 203 17.33 0.32 -10.76
CA ILE A 203 18.06 1.13 -11.73
C ILE A 203 17.84 2.63 -11.46
N PHE A 204 16.85 2.98 -10.63
CA PHE A 204 16.48 4.33 -10.22
C PHE A 204 16.76 4.56 -8.73
#